data_AF-A0A844BMX7-F1
#
_entry.id   AF-A0A844BMX7-F1
#
_cell.length_a   1.000
_cell.length_b   1.000
_cell.length_c   1.000
_cell.angle_alpha   90.00
_cell.angle_beta   90.00
_cell.angle_gamma   90.00
#
_symmetry.space_group_name_H-M   'P 1'
#
loop_
_entity.id
_entity.type
_entity.pdbx_description
1 polymer ?
#
loop_
_entity_poly.entity_id
_entity_poly.type
_entity_poly.pdbx_seq_one_letter_code
_entity_poly.pdbx_strand_id
1 'polypeptide(L)'
;MSHLDNNGSRVSRHERYARKQRRKHGKISLLIFGLLICMVIPMLIPSDTPQINQQAVEAAIQELYLDNQFDFLNPNLTREQLEQQIKKVSSLTIDSNDPYYLKAQQAQSKFEAIEGLNTLYETETSIIEGQVVQADLRLRQDVTLDQVTAAVSEINLPEEDALSQQINQLYRDAEQTMQQVVAAQALVEQLPTELASEPDWPTLIADINEIDTLLQTIGSQPPIKTVATEFTKKVDVFATNIKEDSNHQEFDSQLVEQMFECDALARRLSGSILDERKLIALTFDDGPNPSYTPQVLDILAQYDVKATFFLLGQEVVKYPELVKEIADAGHLVENHSFGHPDFATISDDELLDEINRTQEAIYDAAGILPTMYRMPYGSGGARVVQMFPDLQSVIWNVDSEDWVSEDAYTIYLNVMENLLQHTVLLMHDKDQSTVDSLELLIPELIAQGYEFVSPLEINMEFLYYE
;
A
#
# COMPACT_ATOMS: atom_id res chain seq x y z
N MET A 1 -23.50 39.91 43.28
CA MET A 1 -22.99 40.86 42.28
C MET A 1 -23.73 40.56 40.98
N SER A 2 -24.72 41.39 40.63
CA SER A 2 -24.59 42.44 39.59
C SER A 2 -24.30 41.84 38.20
N HIS A 3 -25.36 41.43 37.50
CA HIS A 3 -26.09 42.27 36.53
C HIS A 3 -25.24 42.72 35.34
N LEU A 4 -25.63 42.26 34.13
CA LEU A 4 -26.02 43.17 33.06
C LEU A 4 -26.85 42.41 32.01
N ASP A 5 -28.17 42.58 32.07
CA ASP A 5 -29.05 42.32 30.93
C ASP A 5 -28.94 43.47 29.93
N ASN A 6 -29.01 43.20 28.63
CA ASN A 6 -30.22 43.59 27.87
C ASN A 6 -30.30 42.87 26.52
N ASN A 7 -31.50 42.54 26.06
CA ASN A 7 -31.76 41.98 24.74
C ASN A 7 -33.01 42.63 24.12
N GLY A 8 -32.84 43.30 22.98
CA GLY A 8 -33.93 43.93 22.23
C GLY A 8 -33.40 44.57 20.93
N SER A 9 -34.17 44.65 19.85
CA SER A 9 -35.59 44.29 19.70
C SER A 9 -35.94 43.89 18.26
N ARG A 10 -37.06 43.16 18.09
CA ARG A 10 -37.72 42.95 16.79
C ARG A 10 -38.36 44.26 16.30
N VAL A 11 -38.52 44.42 14.98
CA VAL A 11 -39.83 44.56 14.29
C VAL A 11 -39.61 44.62 12.76
N SER A 12 -40.69 44.52 11.98
CA SER A 12 -40.71 44.04 10.59
C SER A 12 -41.26 45.04 9.56
N ARG A 13 -41.02 44.71 8.28
CA ARG A 13 -41.87 44.95 7.09
C ARG A 13 -42.19 46.38 6.61
N HIS A 14 -41.87 46.56 5.32
CA HIS A 14 -42.73 47.10 4.25
C HIS A 14 -42.97 48.63 4.08
N GLU A 15 -43.35 48.92 2.83
CA GLU A 15 -44.03 50.14 2.30
C GLU A 15 -43.12 51.34 1.97
N ARG A 16 -42.82 51.56 0.67
CA ARG A 16 -43.59 52.31 -0.37
C ARG A 16 -43.32 53.82 -0.35
N TYR A 17 -42.84 54.37 -1.47
CA TYR A 17 -42.97 55.79 -1.80
C TYR A 17 -43.42 55.96 -3.26
N ALA A 18 -44.40 56.83 -3.52
CA ALA A 18 -44.97 57.01 -4.86
C ALA A 18 -45.60 58.39 -5.13
N ARG A 19 -45.24 58.98 -6.28
CA ARG A 19 -46.02 59.89 -7.17
C ARG A 19 -46.83 61.06 -6.58
N LYS A 20 -46.50 62.29 -7.04
CA LYS A 20 -47.43 63.29 -7.66
C LYS A 20 -46.66 64.57 -8.07
N GLN A 21 -47.11 65.43 -8.99
CA GLN A 21 -48.31 65.45 -9.87
C GLN A 21 -47.85 65.21 -11.36
N ARG A 22 -48.33 65.78 -12.48
CA ARG A 22 -49.43 66.71 -12.86
C ARG A 22 -49.92 66.39 -14.30
N ARG A 23 -50.46 67.36 -15.07
CA ARG A 23 -51.01 67.21 -16.44
C ARG A 23 -50.99 68.52 -17.25
N LYS A 24 -50.89 68.44 -18.59
CA LYS A 24 -51.56 69.24 -19.67
C LYS A 24 -51.42 68.43 -20.99
N HIS A 25 -52.49 68.07 -21.71
CA HIS A 25 -53.22 68.83 -22.76
C HIS A 25 -52.27 69.36 -23.88
N GLY A 26 -52.39 69.06 -25.20
CA GLY A 26 -53.22 68.10 -25.97
C GLY A 26 -53.84 68.69 -27.27
N LYS A 27 -53.98 67.90 -28.37
CA LYS A 27 -54.89 68.02 -29.57
C LYS A 27 -54.24 67.73 -30.97
N ILE A 28 -55.04 67.13 -31.88
CA ILE A 28 -55.04 67.19 -33.39
C ILE A 28 -53.87 66.46 -34.12
N SER A 29 -54.06 65.43 -34.99
CA SER A 29 -54.66 65.31 -36.37
C SER A 29 -53.72 65.77 -37.52
N LEU A 30 -53.68 65.22 -38.76
CA LEU A 30 -54.59 64.31 -39.51
C LEU A 30 -53.87 63.60 -40.73
N LEU A 31 -54.24 62.33 -41.05
CA LEU A 31 -54.22 61.52 -42.33
C LEU A 31 -53.17 61.62 -43.50
N ILE A 32 -53.06 60.47 -44.21
CA ILE A 32 -53.05 60.23 -45.70
C ILE A 32 -51.75 59.83 -46.48
N PHE A 33 -51.83 58.67 -47.17
CA PHE A 33 -51.05 58.15 -48.34
C PHE A 33 -49.51 58.09 -48.26
N GLY A 34 -48.77 57.37 -49.13
CA GLY A 34 -49.12 56.47 -50.25
C GLY A 34 -47.84 56.01 -50.99
N LEU A 35 -47.89 54.97 -51.83
CA LEU A 35 -46.71 54.37 -52.49
C LEU A 35 -45.82 55.37 -53.25
N LEU A 36 -44.50 55.18 -53.19
CA LEU A 36 -43.57 55.62 -54.23
C LEU A 36 -42.36 54.67 -54.32
N ILE A 37 -42.09 54.15 -55.52
CA ILE A 37 -40.94 53.28 -55.82
C ILE A 37 -39.82 54.15 -56.39
N CYS A 38 -38.63 54.09 -55.78
CA CYS A 38 -37.38 54.55 -56.39
C CYS A 38 -36.31 53.48 -56.21
N MET A 39 -35.64 53.10 -57.30
CA MET A 39 -34.47 52.24 -57.24
C MET A 39 -33.28 53.00 -56.64
N VAL A 40 -32.57 52.36 -55.72
CA VAL A 40 -31.17 52.68 -55.42
C VAL A 40 -30.37 51.41 -55.72
N ILE A 41 -29.52 51.47 -56.74
CA ILE A 41 -28.59 50.39 -57.06
C ILE A 41 -27.51 50.37 -55.97
N PRO A 42 -27.26 49.26 -55.28
CA PRO A 42 -26.15 49.18 -54.34
C PRO A 42 -24.83 49.28 -55.11
N MET A 43 -24.00 50.27 -54.77
CA MET A 43 -22.62 50.31 -55.22
C MET A 43 -21.86 49.16 -54.56
N LEU A 44 -21.56 48.12 -55.34
CA LEU A 44 -20.66 47.05 -54.93
C LEU A 44 -19.24 47.61 -54.83
N ILE A 45 -18.86 48.00 -53.62
CA ILE A 45 -17.46 48.09 -53.20
C ILE A 45 -17.09 46.70 -52.68
N PRO A 46 -16.16 45.96 -53.31
CA PRO A 46 -15.61 44.75 -52.72
C PRO A 46 -14.84 45.13 -51.46
N SER A 47 -15.30 44.65 -50.30
CA SER A 47 -14.52 44.69 -49.07
C SER A 47 -13.59 43.48 -49.06
N ASP A 48 -12.40 43.61 -49.65
CA ASP A 48 -11.34 42.60 -49.64
C ASP A 48 -10.67 42.47 -48.24
N THR A 49 -11.47 42.59 -47.19
CA THR A 49 -11.16 42.04 -45.87
C THR A 49 -11.43 40.54 -45.93
N PRO A 50 -10.43 39.66 -45.72
CA PRO A 50 -10.67 38.23 -45.63
C PRO A 50 -11.63 37.96 -44.47
N GLN A 51 -12.83 37.45 -44.77
CA GLN A 51 -13.72 36.97 -43.74
C GLN A 51 -13.11 35.71 -43.14
N ILE A 52 -12.71 35.79 -41.86
CA ILE A 52 -12.35 34.60 -41.07
C ILE A 52 -13.54 33.64 -41.19
N ASN A 53 -13.28 32.41 -41.64
CA ASN A 53 -14.29 31.37 -41.67
C ASN A 53 -14.49 30.85 -40.25
N GLN A 54 -15.12 31.67 -39.41
CA GLN A 54 -15.22 31.48 -37.96
C GLN A 54 -15.79 30.10 -37.63
N GLN A 55 -16.82 29.64 -38.36
CA GLN A 55 -17.41 28.31 -38.20
C GLN A 55 -16.42 27.17 -38.48
N ALA A 56 -15.45 27.35 -39.38
CA ALA A 56 -14.40 26.36 -39.65
C ALA A 56 -13.24 26.41 -38.64
N VAL A 57 -13.01 27.56 -38.00
CA VAL A 57 -12.07 27.70 -36.87
C VAL A 57 -12.66 27.07 -35.61
N GLU A 58 -13.90 27.40 -35.27
CA GLU A 58 -14.65 26.83 -34.15
C GLU A 58 -14.73 25.30 -34.26
N ALA A 59 -15.04 24.76 -35.45
CA ALA A 59 -15.02 23.32 -35.68
C ALA A 59 -13.62 22.69 -35.51
N ALA A 60 -12.54 23.35 -35.95
CA ALA A 60 -11.18 22.84 -35.77
C ALA A 60 -10.75 22.76 -34.29
N ILE A 61 -11.18 23.74 -33.48
CA ILE A 61 -10.92 23.76 -32.03
C ILE A 61 -11.78 22.73 -31.31
N GLN A 62 -13.03 22.52 -31.74
CA GLN A 62 -13.91 21.47 -31.20
C GLN A 62 -13.43 20.04 -31.49
N GLU A 63 -12.51 19.83 -32.45
CA GLU A 63 -11.85 18.54 -32.65
C GLU A 63 -10.72 18.27 -31.63
N LEU A 64 -10.16 19.32 -31.01
CA LEU A 64 -9.05 19.26 -30.04
C LEU A 64 -9.50 19.04 -28.58
N TYR A 65 -10.69 19.54 -28.21
CA TYR A 65 -11.18 19.58 -26.83
C TYR A 65 -12.41 18.68 -26.62
N LEU A 66 -12.57 18.19 -25.38
CA LEU A 66 -13.71 17.37 -24.96
C LEU A 66 -14.94 18.21 -24.57
N ASP A 67 -14.72 19.44 -24.12
CA ASP A 67 -15.73 20.36 -23.59
C ASP A 67 -15.76 21.72 -24.33
N ASN A 68 -16.71 22.59 -23.96
CA ASN A 68 -16.93 23.89 -24.61
C ASN A 68 -16.26 25.06 -23.87
N GLN A 69 -15.56 24.77 -22.77
CA GLN A 69 -14.78 25.70 -21.96
C GLN A 69 -13.30 25.70 -22.40
N PHE A 70 -12.91 24.63 -23.09
CA PHE A 70 -11.56 24.31 -23.54
C PHE A 70 -10.61 24.00 -22.37
N ASP A 71 -11.15 23.28 -21.38
CA ASP A 71 -10.43 22.80 -20.21
C ASP A 71 -9.71 21.48 -20.56
N PHE A 72 -10.45 20.45 -20.99
CA PHE A 72 -9.93 19.10 -21.20
C PHE A 72 -9.74 18.76 -22.68
N LEU A 73 -8.62 18.12 -23.01
CA LEU A 73 -8.36 17.60 -24.36
C LEU A 73 -9.32 16.46 -24.71
N ASN A 74 -9.59 16.31 -26.00
CA ASN A 74 -10.26 15.14 -26.56
C ASN A 74 -9.41 13.88 -26.29
N PRO A 75 -9.89 12.86 -25.55
CA PRO A 75 -9.08 11.70 -25.16
C PRO A 75 -8.66 10.80 -26.34
N ASN A 76 -9.27 10.95 -27.51
CA ASN A 76 -8.92 10.19 -28.72
C ASN A 76 -7.99 10.99 -29.66
N LEU A 77 -7.51 12.15 -29.23
CA LEU A 77 -6.67 13.04 -30.04
C LEU A 77 -5.29 12.42 -30.28
N THR A 78 -4.95 12.16 -31.54
CA THR A 78 -3.59 11.73 -31.90
C THR A 78 -2.69 12.93 -32.19
N ARG A 79 -1.37 12.75 -32.06
CA ARG A 79 -0.36 13.75 -32.46
C ARG A 79 -0.55 14.24 -33.91
N GLU A 80 -0.89 13.34 -34.84
CA GLU A 80 -1.18 13.72 -36.23
C GLU A 80 -2.43 14.61 -36.33
N GLN A 81 -3.51 14.28 -35.61
CA GLN A 81 -4.73 15.10 -35.58
C GLN A 81 -4.47 16.48 -34.97
N LEU A 82 -3.74 16.54 -33.85
CA LEU A 82 -3.32 17.78 -33.19
C LEU A 82 -2.57 18.70 -34.17
N GLU A 83 -1.53 18.19 -34.82
CA GLU A 83 -0.73 18.94 -35.80
C GLU A 83 -1.58 19.40 -37.01
N GLN A 84 -2.51 18.55 -37.49
CA GLN A 84 -3.45 18.92 -38.55
C GLN A 84 -4.40 20.06 -38.14
N GLN A 85 -5.00 20.01 -36.95
CA GLN A 85 -5.92 21.05 -36.47
C GLN A 85 -5.20 22.36 -36.14
N ILE A 86 -4.04 22.32 -35.48
CA ILE A 86 -3.22 23.53 -35.22
C ILE A 86 -2.87 24.23 -36.53
N LYS A 87 -2.47 23.47 -37.56
CA LYS A 87 -2.16 23.99 -38.89
C LYS A 87 -3.38 24.58 -39.59
N LYS A 88 -4.56 23.95 -39.44
CA LYS A 88 -5.86 24.43 -39.95
C LYS A 88 -6.26 25.75 -39.28
N VAL A 89 -6.22 25.84 -37.95
CA VAL A 89 -6.46 27.08 -37.18
C VAL A 89 -5.48 28.18 -37.60
N SER A 90 -4.18 27.90 -37.58
CA SER A 90 -3.11 28.84 -37.97
C SER A 90 -3.23 29.37 -39.40
N SER A 91 -3.93 28.65 -40.29
CA SER A 91 -4.20 29.08 -41.68
C SER A 91 -5.45 29.95 -41.85
N LEU A 92 -6.26 30.08 -40.79
CA LEU A 92 -7.56 30.77 -40.77
C LEU A 92 -7.59 31.98 -39.82
N THR A 93 -6.74 32.02 -38.80
CA THR A 93 -6.54 33.15 -37.88
C THR A 93 -5.61 34.21 -38.47
N ILE A 94 -5.82 35.48 -38.16
CA ILE A 94 -5.10 36.61 -38.80
C ILE A 94 -3.83 37.01 -38.04
N ASP A 95 -3.80 36.89 -36.71
CA ASP A 95 -2.63 37.17 -35.89
C ASP A 95 -2.50 36.21 -34.69
N SER A 96 -1.36 36.24 -34.01
CA SER A 96 -0.99 35.31 -32.93
C SER A 96 -1.68 35.56 -31.59
N ASN A 97 -2.54 36.60 -31.49
CA ASN A 97 -3.34 36.91 -30.31
C ASN A 97 -4.82 36.52 -30.50
N ASP A 98 -5.18 35.94 -31.64
CA ASP A 98 -6.53 35.41 -31.88
C ASP A 98 -6.88 34.37 -30.79
N PRO A 99 -8.04 34.47 -30.11
CA PRO A 99 -8.40 33.55 -29.03
C PRO A 99 -8.38 32.07 -29.43
N TYR A 100 -8.70 31.75 -30.69
CA TYR A 100 -8.66 30.38 -31.18
C TYR A 100 -7.23 29.93 -31.51
N TYR A 101 -6.37 30.83 -32.01
CA TYR A 101 -4.93 30.54 -32.15
C TYR A 101 -4.30 30.23 -30.78
N LEU A 102 -4.57 31.07 -29.79
CA LEU A 102 -4.09 30.87 -28.41
C LEU A 102 -4.61 29.55 -27.81
N LYS A 103 -5.88 29.18 -28.06
CA LYS A 103 -6.41 27.88 -27.63
C LYS A 103 -5.79 26.69 -28.38
N ALA A 104 -5.50 26.80 -29.68
CA ALA A 104 -4.77 25.75 -30.40
C ALA A 104 -3.34 25.55 -29.85
N GLN A 105 -2.68 26.62 -29.39
CA GLN A 105 -1.37 26.52 -28.73
C GLN A 105 -1.46 25.98 -27.30
N GLN A 106 -2.47 26.37 -26.51
CA GLN A 106 -2.74 25.73 -25.21
C GLN A 106 -3.03 24.23 -25.35
N ALA A 107 -3.75 23.80 -26.39
CA ALA A 107 -3.96 22.39 -26.67
C ALA A 107 -2.65 21.64 -26.99
N GLN A 108 -1.74 22.27 -27.74
CA GLN A 108 -0.42 21.71 -28.04
C GLN A 108 0.39 21.49 -26.76
N SER A 109 0.56 22.52 -25.93
CA SER A 109 1.36 22.43 -24.71
C SER A 109 0.79 21.44 -23.69
N LYS A 110 -0.55 21.30 -23.61
CA LYS A 110 -1.19 20.27 -22.77
C LYS A 110 -0.87 18.87 -23.26
N PHE A 111 -0.94 18.63 -24.57
CA PHE A 111 -0.67 17.33 -25.16
C PHE A 111 0.81 16.94 -25.02
N GLU A 112 1.72 17.87 -25.26
CA GLU A 112 3.17 17.68 -25.10
C GLU A 112 3.55 17.41 -23.63
N ALA A 113 2.89 18.05 -22.67
CA ALA A 113 3.09 17.78 -21.24
C ALA A 113 2.47 16.42 -20.79
N ILE A 114 1.38 15.95 -21.40
CA ILE A 114 0.86 14.59 -21.15
C ILE A 114 1.80 13.53 -21.75
N GLU A 115 2.31 13.72 -22.97
CA GLU A 115 3.38 12.87 -23.51
C GLU A 115 4.62 12.87 -22.61
N GLY A 116 4.98 14.03 -22.03
CA GLY A 116 6.05 14.15 -21.05
C GLY A 116 5.81 13.36 -19.76
N LEU A 117 4.61 13.40 -19.17
CA LEU A 117 4.24 12.57 -18.01
C LEU A 117 4.40 11.07 -18.33
N ASN A 118 4.01 10.65 -19.55
CA ASN A 118 4.19 9.26 -20.02
C ASN A 118 5.69 8.84 -20.15
N THR A 119 6.64 9.77 -20.03
CA THR A 119 8.08 9.44 -19.92
C THR A 119 8.56 9.22 -18.47
N LEU A 120 7.84 9.75 -17.49
CA LEU A 120 8.21 9.68 -16.06
C LEU A 120 7.50 8.52 -15.33
N TYR A 121 6.26 8.22 -15.70
CA TYR A 121 5.41 7.21 -15.03
C TYR A 121 5.33 5.88 -15.80
N GLU A 122 5.11 4.78 -15.07
CA GLU A 122 4.76 3.47 -15.62
C GLU A 122 3.31 3.52 -16.15
N THR A 123 3.12 3.34 -17.45
CA THR A 123 1.77 3.26 -18.04
C THR A 123 1.70 2.40 -19.30
N GLU A 124 0.55 1.75 -19.50
CA GLU A 124 0.17 1.06 -20.74
C GLU A 124 -0.81 1.90 -21.60
N THR A 125 -1.35 2.99 -21.04
CA THR A 125 -2.42 3.84 -21.61
C THR A 125 -2.09 5.33 -21.44
N SER A 126 -3.09 6.22 -21.50
CA SER A 126 -2.87 7.63 -21.15
C SER A 126 -3.03 7.83 -19.64
N ILE A 127 -2.11 8.55 -19.01
CA ILE A 127 -2.18 8.96 -17.60
C ILE A 127 -3.43 9.82 -17.30
N ILE A 128 -3.94 10.52 -18.32
CA ILE A 128 -5.18 11.30 -18.24
C ILE A 128 -6.11 10.87 -19.39
N GLU A 129 -7.29 10.38 -19.05
CA GLU A 129 -8.36 10.04 -20.00
C GLU A 129 -9.52 11.04 -19.87
N GLY A 130 -9.45 12.09 -20.70
CA GLY A 130 -10.46 13.14 -20.77
C GLY A 130 -10.46 14.01 -19.51
N GLN A 131 -11.31 13.69 -18.54
CA GLN A 131 -11.41 14.42 -17.26
C GLN A 131 -10.83 13.65 -16.06
N VAL A 132 -10.45 12.38 -16.27
CA VAL A 132 -10.01 11.46 -15.22
C VAL A 132 -8.50 11.29 -15.30
N VAL A 133 -7.82 11.59 -14.19
CA VAL A 133 -6.43 11.16 -13.96
C VAL A 133 -6.47 9.72 -13.46
N GLN A 134 -5.57 8.87 -13.96
CA GLN A 134 -5.43 7.49 -13.52
C GLN A 134 -5.08 7.41 -12.02
N ALA A 135 -5.65 6.44 -11.30
CA ALA A 135 -5.31 6.18 -9.90
C ALA A 135 -3.95 5.47 -9.77
N ASP A 136 -3.35 5.56 -8.57
CA ASP A 136 -2.19 4.76 -8.15
C ASP A 136 -0.97 4.86 -9.10
N LEU A 137 -0.75 6.05 -9.66
CA LEU A 137 0.33 6.34 -10.61
C LEU A 137 1.72 6.10 -10.01
N ARG A 138 2.53 5.30 -10.71
CA ARG A 138 3.86 4.85 -10.29
C ARG A 138 4.93 5.47 -11.15
N LEU A 139 5.96 6.08 -10.57
CA LEU A 139 7.14 6.54 -11.30
C LEU A 139 7.93 5.34 -11.84
N ARG A 140 8.50 5.46 -13.03
CA ARG A 140 9.37 4.41 -13.59
C ARG A 140 10.59 4.20 -12.72
N GLN A 141 11.02 2.94 -12.57
CA GLN A 141 12.21 2.58 -11.79
C GLN A 141 13.50 3.29 -12.26
N ASP A 142 13.59 3.69 -13.54
CA ASP A 142 14.77 4.33 -14.13
C ASP A 142 14.73 5.87 -14.18
N VAL A 143 13.71 6.51 -13.58
CA VAL A 143 13.61 7.98 -13.56
C VAL A 143 14.53 8.61 -12.51
N THR A 144 15.15 9.75 -12.84
CA THR A 144 16.03 10.51 -11.93
C THR A 144 15.45 11.87 -11.56
N LEU A 145 15.87 12.43 -10.43
CA LEU A 145 15.47 13.78 -10.03
C LEU A 145 15.85 14.83 -11.09
N ASP A 146 17.03 14.73 -11.71
CA ASP A 146 17.45 15.62 -12.81
C ASP A 146 16.48 15.56 -14.01
N GLN A 147 15.97 14.38 -14.36
CA GLN A 147 14.99 14.23 -15.45
C GLN A 147 13.65 14.85 -15.10
N VAL A 148 13.17 14.66 -13.86
CA VAL A 148 11.91 15.25 -13.41
C VAL A 148 12.03 16.77 -13.31
N THR A 149 13.08 17.30 -12.68
CA THR A 149 13.32 18.75 -12.57
C THR A 149 13.49 19.41 -13.95
N ALA A 150 14.16 18.74 -14.91
CA ALA A 150 14.21 19.20 -16.29
C ALA A 150 12.81 19.29 -16.90
N ALA A 151 12.01 18.23 -16.82
CA ALA A 151 10.64 18.22 -17.37
C ALA A 151 9.73 19.26 -16.70
N VAL A 152 9.81 19.41 -15.37
CA VAL A 152 9.14 20.49 -14.61
C VAL A 152 9.50 21.88 -15.16
N SER A 153 10.78 22.10 -15.51
CA SER A 153 11.26 23.38 -16.02
C SER A 153 10.91 23.70 -17.48
N GLU A 154 10.58 22.68 -18.28
CA GLU A 154 10.17 22.85 -19.70
C GLU A 154 8.67 23.16 -19.84
N ILE A 155 7.86 22.86 -18.81
CA ILE A 155 6.41 23.12 -18.82
C ILE A 155 6.12 24.61 -18.60
N ASN A 156 5.26 25.15 -19.46
CA ASN A 156 4.71 26.50 -19.33
C ASN A 156 3.18 26.48 -19.48
N LEU A 157 2.51 25.68 -18.64
CA LEU A 157 1.06 25.57 -18.58
C LEU A 157 0.48 26.53 -17.53
N PRO A 158 -0.38 27.49 -17.91
CA PRO A 158 -1.02 28.39 -16.95
C PRO A 158 -2.10 27.66 -16.15
N GLU A 159 -2.14 27.84 -14.83
CA GLU A 159 -3.13 27.22 -13.92
C GLU A 159 -4.55 27.85 -14.03
N GLU A 160 -4.94 28.30 -15.22
CA GLU A 160 -6.24 28.92 -15.51
C GLU A 160 -7.38 27.90 -15.66
N ASP A 161 -7.07 26.63 -15.93
CA ASP A 161 -8.03 25.56 -16.19
C ASP A 161 -7.68 24.24 -15.49
N ALA A 162 -8.67 23.35 -15.39
CA ALA A 162 -8.60 22.12 -14.61
C ALA A 162 -7.55 21.11 -15.13
N LEU A 163 -7.37 20.97 -16.44
CA LEU A 163 -6.39 20.02 -16.99
C LEU A 163 -4.96 20.54 -16.83
N SER A 164 -4.75 21.85 -17.04
CA SER A 164 -3.46 22.50 -16.76
C SER A 164 -3.07 22.34 -15.29
N GLN A 165 -4.03 22.50 -14.36
CA GLN A 165 -3.83 22.27 -12.93
C GLN A 165 -3.51 20.80 -12.61
N GLN A 166 -4.22 19.83 -13.20
CA GLN A 166 -3.95 18.40 -13.03
C GLN A 166 -2.54 18.02 -13.51
N ILE A 167 -2.15 18.44 -14.72
CA ILE A 167 -0.82 18.16 -15.29
C ILE A 167 0.27 18.78 -14.40
N ASN A 168 0.15 20.07 -14.06
CA ASN A 168 1.12 20.74 -13.20
C ASN A 168 1.23 20.08 -11.81
N GLN A 169 0.14 19.52 -11.28
CA GLN A 169 0.19 18.80 -10.01
C GLN A 169 0.93 17.48 -10.13
N LEU A 170 0.66 16.65 -11.15
CA LEU A 170 1.36 15.38 -11.37
C LEU A 170 2.88 15.58 -11.52
N TYR A 171 3.31 16.65 -12.17
CA TYR A 171 4.73 17.00 -12.25
C TYR A 171 5.34 17.43 -10.90
N ARG A 172 4.60 18.17 -10.06
CA ARG A 172 5.02 18.48 -8.68
C ARG A 172 5.08 17.23 -7.80
N ASP A 173 4.11 16.33 -7.94
CA ASP A 173 4.06 15.07 -7.19
C ASP A 173 5.25 14.17 -7.57
N ALA A 174 5.57 14.08 -8.87
CA ALA A 174 6.77 13.41 -9.36
C ALA A 174 8.06 14.03 -8.80
N GLU A 175 8.17 15.38 -8.79
CA GLU A 175 9.36 16.07 -8.31
C GLU A 175 9.55 15.88 -6.80
N GLN A 176 8.48 16.08 -6.02
CA GLN A 176 8.48 15.83 -4.59
C GLN A 176 8.86 14.38 -4.26
N THR A 177 8.29 13.40 -4.96
CA THR A 177 8.62 11.98 -4.79
C THR A 177 10.11 11.73 -5.04
N MET A 178 10.69 12.28 -6.11
CA MET A 178 12.11 12.08 -6.41
C MET A 178 13.04 12.87 -5.48
N GLN A 179 12.63 14.03 -4.96
CA GLN A 179 13.36 14.73 -3.89
C GLN A 179 13.38 13.88 -2.60
N GLN A 180 12.26 13.24 -2.24
CA GLN A 180 12.18 12.34 -1.10
C GLN A 180 13.02 11.07 -1.30
N VAL A 181 13.03 10.48 -2.51
CA VAL A 181 13.90 9.33 -2.86
C VAL A 181 15.38 9.66 -2.69
N VAL A 182 15.81 10.84 -3.17
CA VAL A 182 17.22 11.29 -3.04
C VAL A 182 17.57 11.60 -1.58
N ALA A 183 16.66 12.18 -0.80
CA ALA A 183 16.85 12.40 0.63
C ALA A 183 16.99 11.07 1.41
N ALA A 184 16.11 10.10 1.14
CA ALA A 184 16.18 8.77 1.73
C ALA A 184 17.50 8.05 1.38
N GLN A 185 17.95 8.13 0.12
CA GLN A 185 19.25 7.60 -0.28
C GLN A 185 20.39 8.26 0.52
N ALA A 186 20.41 9.59 0.63
CA ALA A 186 21.46 10.31 1.34
C ALA A 186 21.51 9.98 2.85
N LEU A 187 20.36 9.71 3.49
CA LEU A 187 20.31 9.24 4.88
C LEU A 187 20.78 7.79 5.01
N VAL A 188 20.36 6.89 4.12
CA VAL A 188 20.81 5.50 4.09
C VAL A 188 22.32 5.40 3.83
N GLU A 189 22.89 6.26 3.00
CA GLU A 189 24.35 6.35 2.77
C GLU A 189 25.12 6.86 4.00
N GLN A 190 24.49 7.62 4.90
CA GLN A 190 25.10 8.11 6.15
C GLN A 190 25.11 7.07 7.27
N LEU A 191 24.12 6.16 7.32
CA LEU A 191 24.10 5.04 8.28
C LEU A 191 25.39 4.18 8.13
N PRO A 192 26.07 3.84 9.24
CA PRO A 192 27.34 3.12 9.18
C PRO A 192 27.20 1.72 8.57
N THR A 193 28.27 1.22 7.95
CA THR A 193 28.35 -0.16 7.43
C THR A 193 28.91 -1.16 8.46
N GLU A 194 29.63 -0.65 9.46
CA GLU A 194 30.21 -1.40 10.58
C GLU A 194 29.94 -0.60 11.86
N LEU A 195 29.52 -1.27 12.94
CA LEU A 195 29.26 -0.61 14.22
C LEU A 195 30.55 -0.35 15.00
N ALA A 196 30.52 0.68 15.86
CA ALA A 196 31.55 0.89 16.87
C ALA A 196 31.44 -0.15 18.00
N SER A 197 32.50 -0.32 18.80
CA SER A 197 32.48 -1.22 19.97
C SER A 197 31.54 -0.75 21.10
N GLU A 198 31.15 0.52 21.07
CA GLU A 198 30.13 1.14 21.93
C GLU A 198 29.28 2.02 20.99
N PRO A 199 28.17 1.51 20.41
CA PRO A 199 27.32 2.27 19.49
C PRO A 199 26.56 3.42 20.18
N ASP A 200 26.39 4.54 19.48
CA ASP A 200 25.47 5.60 19.89
C ASP A 200 24.04 5.24 19.47
N TRP A 201 23.45 4.28 20.17
CA TRP A 201 22.11 3.76 19.88
C TRP A 201 21.02 4.86 19.81
N PRO A 202 20.96 5.88 20.70
CA PRO A 202 20.02 7.00 20.57
C PRO A 202 20.10 7.72 19.21
N THR A 203 21.30 8.04 18.72
CA THR A 203 21.48 8.70 17.43
C THR A 203 21.11 7.75 16.29
N LEU A 204 21.59 6.51 16.31
CA LEU A 204 21.32 5.52 15.26
C LEU A 204 19.83 5.21 15.12
N ILE A 205 19.09 5.09 16.22
CA ILE A 205 17.65 4.81 16.19
C ILE A 205 16.87 6.02 15.69
N ALA A 206 17.27 7.25 16.05
CA ALA A 206 16.67 8.46 15.47
C ALA A 206 16.86 8.52 13.94
N ASP A 207 18.08 8.25 13.44
CA ASP A 207 18.38 8.20 12.00
C ASP A 207 17.57 7.11 11.28
N ILE A 208 17.47 5.91 11.85
CA ILE A 208 16.68 4.78 11.31
C ILE A 208 15.19 5.16 11.25
N ASN A 209 14.65 5.81 12.28
CA ASN A 209 13.23 6.17 12.35
C ASN A 209 12.88 7.30 11.36
N GLU A 210 13.78 8.27 11.12
CA GLU A 210 13.60 9.27 10.06
C GLU A 210 13.55 8.61 8.67
N ILE A 211 14.45 7.66 8.40
CA ILE A 211 14.48 6.91 7.14
C ILE A 211 13.22 6.06 6.97
N ASP A 212 12.81 5.30 7.98
CA ASP A 212 11.61 4.44 7.89
C ASP A 212 10.34 5.27 7.63
N THR A 213 10.17 6.37 8.37
CA THR A 213 9.08 7.34 8.15
C THR A 213 9.07 7.88 6.71
N LEU A 214 10.25 8.19 6.16
CA LEU A 214 10.39 8.70 4.80
C LEU A 214 10.10 7.61 3.75
N LEU A 215 10.54 6.37 3.97
CA LEU A 215 10.22 5.22 3.12
C LEU A 215 8.72 4.89 3.12
N GLN A 216 8.07 4.91 4.29
CA GLN A 216 6.62 4.78 4.42
C GLN A 216 5.88 5.90 3.65
N THR A 217 6.38 7.14 3.73
CA THR A 217 5.80 8.31 3.03
C THR A 217 5.90 8.20 1.51
N ILE A 218 7.02 7.65 0.98
CA ILE A 218 7.22 7.41 -0.45
C ILE A 218 6.41 6.20 -0.92
N GLY A 219 6.20 5.21 -0.05
CA GLY A 219 5.41 4.01 -0.33
C GLY A 219 6.02 3.14 -1.45
N SER A 220 5.17 2.43 -2.18
CA SER A 220 5.59 1.42 -3.17
C SER A 220 6.05 1.98 -4.53
N GLN A 221 6.61 3.20 -4.56
CA GLN A 221 7.11 3.86 -5.77
C GLN A 221 8.39 3.17 -6.30
N PRO A 222 8.45 2.68 -7.55
CA PRO A 222 9.57 1.89 -8.07
C PRO A 222 10.99 2.43 -7.84
N PRO A 223 11.29 3.75 -7.92
CA PRO A 223 12.62 4.29 -7.64
C PRO A 223 13.15 3.97 -6.24
N ILE A 224 12.30 3.88 -5.20
CA ILE A 224 12.78 3.67 -3.82
C ILE A 224 13.29 2.25 -3.56
N LYS A 225 12.98 1.29 -4.45
CA LYS A 225 13.25 -0.14 -4.23
C LYS A 225 14.71 -0.44 -3.88
N THR A 226 15.66 0.24 -4.51
CA THR A 226 17.10 0.06 -4.23
C THR A 226 17.46 0.58 -2.85
N VAL A 227 17.00 1.80 -2.50
CA VAL A 227 17.24 2.45 -1.20
C VAL A 227 16.65 1.63 -0.06
N ALA A 228 15.40 1.20 -0.20
CA ALA A 228 14.73 0.33 0.77
C ALA A 228 15.46 -1.01 0.95
N THR A 229 16.02 -1.58 -0.13
CA THR A 229 16.82 -2.83 -0.06
C THR A 229 18.15 -2.64 0.67
N GLU A 230 18.78 -1.47 0.56
CA GLU A 230 20.02 -1.16 1.29
C GLU A 230 19.74 -0.84 2.77
N PHE A 231 18.71 -0.04 3.04
CA PHE A 231 18.22 0.23 4.40
C PHE A 231 17.91 -1.06 5.15
N THR A 232 17.11 -1.94 4.54
CA THR A 232 16.77 -3.29 5.06
C THR A 232 18.01 -4.00 5.60
N LYS A 233 19.07 -4.12 4.78
CA LYS A 233 20.32 -4.81 5.14
C LYS A 233 21.08 -4.15 6.30
N LYS A 234 21.04 -2.83 6.40
CA LYS A 234 21.66 -2.09 7.52
C LYS A 234 20.87 -2.33 8.81
N VAL A 235 19.55 -2.26 8.75
CA VAL A 235 18.67 -2.52 9.91
C VAL A 235 18.70 -4.00 10.33
N ASP A 236 18.91 -4.95 9.42
CA ASP A 236 19.16 -6.37 9.75
C ASP A 236 20.38 -6.51 10.69
N VAL A 237 21.50 -5.87 10.34
CA VAL A 237 22.73 -5.86 11.15
C VAL A 237 22.50 -5.15 12.47
N PHE A 238 21.86 -3.96 12.46
CA PHE A 238 21.61 -3.19 13.67
C PHE A 238 20.69 -3.91 14.66
N ALA A 239 19.57 -4.47 14.20
CA ALA A 239 18.66 -5.22 15.07
C ALA A 239 19.31 -6.50 15.64
N THR A 240 20.21 -7.15 14.89
CA THR A 240 21.01 -8.27 15.41
C THR A 240 21.91 -7.83 16.57
N ASN A 241 22.59 -6.70 16.43
CA ASN A 241 23.47 -6.17 17.47
C ASN A 241 22.70 -5.62 18.68
N ILE A 242 21.52 -5.00 18.46
CA ILE A 242 20.61 -4.58 19.54
C ILE A 242 20.17 -5.78 20.38
N LYS A 243 19.85 -6.92 19.76
CA LYS A 243 19.53 -8.17 20.49
C LYS A 243 20.72 -8.66 21.31
N GLU A 244 21.91 -8.74 20.72
CA GLU A 244 23.13 -9.20 21.40
C GLU A 244 23.49 -8.29 22.60
N ASP A 245 23.43 -6.97 22.42
CA ASP A 245 23.58 -5.99 23.50
C ASP A 245 22.50 -6.17 24.59
N SER A 246 21.23 -6.40 24.23
CA SER A 246 20.12 -6.50 25.19
C SER A 246 20.23 -7.71 26.13
N ASN A 247 20.95 -8.74 25.72
CA ASN A 247 21.31 -9.89 26.57
C ASN A 247 22.47 -9.58 27.53
N HIS A 248 23.07 -8.38 27.46
CA HIS A 248 24.25 -7.97 28.22
C HIS A 248 24.10 -6.62 28.97
N GLN A 249 23.20 -5.73 28.52
CA GLN A 249 22.89 -4.44 29.15
C GLN A 249 21.40 -4.07 29.04
N GLU A 250 20.88 -3.37 30.05
CA GLU A 250 19.54 -2.78 30.01
C GLU A 250 19.52 -1.54 29.09
N PHE A 251 18.58 -1.48 28.16
CA PHE A 251 18.29 -0.29 27.36
C PHE A 251 17.35 0.67 28.11
N ASP A 252 17.43 1.97 27.82
CA ASP A 252 16.48 2.95 28.35
C ASP A 252 15.08 2.71 27.76
N SER A 253 14.04 2.76 28.59
CA SER A 253 12.68 2.41 28.16
C SER A 253 12.11 3.35 27.09
N GLN A 254 12.51 4.63 27.06
CA GLN A 254 12.12 5.54 25.98
C GLN A 254 12.82 5.17 24.66
N LEU A 255 14.03 4.63 24.73
CA LEU A 255 14.74 4.16 23.53
C LEU A 255 14.15 2.84 23.01
N VAL A 256 13.69 1.95 23.90
CA VAL A 256 12.93 0.75 23.51
C VAL A 256 11.58 1.13 22.88
N GLU A 257 10.85 2.09 23.45
CA GLU A 257 9.63 2.65 22.83
C GLU A 257 9.91 3.12 21.39
N GLN A 258 10.99 3.89 21.18
CA GLN A 258 11.42 4.34 19.84
C GLN A 258 11.84 3.21 18.89
N MET A 259 12.38 2.09 19.39
CA MET A 259 12.65 0.91 18.55
C MET A 259 11.35 0.25 18.04
N PHE A 260 10.30 0.23 18.88
CA PHE A 260 9.02 -0.40 18.53
C PHE A 260 8.03 0.54 17.83
N GLU A 261 8.22 1.87 17.90
CA GLU A 261 7.57 2.85 17.00
C GLU A 261 8.04 2.74 15.53
N CYS A 262 9.17 2.05 15.28
CA CYS A 262 9.79 1.94 13.96
C CYS A 262 9.48 0.61 13.29
N ASP A 263 8.74 0.63 12.18
CA ASP A 263 8.23 -0.55 11.50
C ASP A 263 9.36 -1.46 10.99
N ALA A 264 10.52 -0.89 10.67
CA ALA A 264 11.73 -1.63 10.30
C ALA A 264 12.42 -2.31 11.49
N LEU A 265 12.43 -1.72 12.68
CA LEU A 265 13.06 -2.29 13.88
C LEU A 265 12.12 -3.23 14.63
N ALA A 266 10.88 -2.82 14.89
CA ALA A 266 9.86 -3.56 15.62
C ALA A 266 9.70 -5.01 15.10
N ARG A 267 9.53 -5.17 13.78
CA ARG A 267 9.39 -6.49 13.13
C ARG A 267 10.61 -7.40 13.31
N ARG A 268 11.80 -6.84 13.54
CA ARG A 268 13.06 -7.60 13.77
C ARG A 268 13.30 -7.88 15.25
N LEU A 269 12.91 -6.95 16.12
CA LEU A 269 13.06 -7.04 17.58
C LEU A 269 11.91 -7.79 18.24
N SER A 270 10.84 -8.09 17.50
CA SER A 270 9.73 -8.95 17.91
C SER A 270 10.20 -10.21 18.64
N GLY A 271 9.58 -10.48 19.79
CA GLY A 271 9.86 -11.64 20.63
C GLY A 271 11.26 -11.69 21.27
N SER A 272 12.08 -10.64 21.16
CA SER A 272 13.32 -10.50 21.94
C SER A 272 13.03 -10.05 23.37
N ILE A 273 14.05 -10.02 24.24
CA ILE A 273 13.92 -9.53 25.64
C ILE A 273 13.45 -8.06 25.73
N LEU A 274 13.53 -7.30 24.64
CA LEU A 274 13.05 -5.91 24.55
C LEU A 274 11.55 -5.79 24.20
N ASP A 275 10.91 -6.87 23.74
CA ASP A 275 9.49 -6.84 23.38
C ASP A 275 8.63 -7.06 24.63
N GLU A 276 7.98 -5.99 25.13
CA GLU A 276 7.10 -6.07 26.31
C GLU A 276 5.73 -6.73 26.01
N ARG A 277 5.44 -7.03 24.74
CA ARG A 277 4.20 -7.71 24.37
C ARG A 277 4.20 -9.15 24.89
N LYS A 278 3.01 -9.71 24.99
CA LYS A 278 2.83 -11.14 25.24
C LYS A 278 2.51 -11.81 23.90
N LEU A 279 3.38 -12.68 23.42
CA LEU A 279 3.26 -13.32 22.12
C LEU A 279 3.05 -14.82 22.29
N ILE A 280 2.10 -15.39 21.54
CA ILE A 280 1.95 -16.84 21.45
C ILE A 280 1.81 -17.32 20.00
N ALA A 281 2.70 -18.22 19.59
CA ALA A 281 2.53 -19.02 18.40
C ALA A 281 1.87 -20.36 18.79
N LEU A 282 0.58 -20.49 18.47
CA LEU A 282 -0.17 -21.73 18.62
C LEU A 282 0.17 -22.66 17.44
N THR A 283 0.72 -23.84 17.73
CA THR A 283 1.21 -24.77 16.70
C THR A 283 0.67 -26.19 16.86
N PHE A 284 0.34 -26.84 15.74
CA PHE A 284 -0.21 -28.19 15.70
C PHE A 284 0.66 -29.11 14.83
N ASP A 285 1.10 -30.24 15.38
CA ASP A 285 1.89 -31.27 14.70
C ASP A 285 1.02 -32.49 14.30
N ASP A 286 1.61 -33.50 13.65
CA ASP A 286 1.01 -34.76 13.15
C ASP A 286 -0.09 -34.66 12.05
N GLY A 287 -0.70 -33.50 11.84
CA GLY A 287 -1.89 -33.34 10.97
C GLY A 287 -1.67 -33.54 9.45
N PRO A 288 -2.75 -33.42 8.64
CA PRO A 288 -4.11 -33.09 9.05
C PRO A 288 -4.94 -34.35 9.35
N ASN A 289 -5.76 -34.27 10.40
CA ASN A 289 -6.65 -35.34 10.84
C ASN A 289 -8.13 -35.02 10.52
N PRO A 290 -8.80 -35.80 9.63
CA PRO A 290 -10.17 -35.52 9.20
C PRO A 290 -11.24 -35.67 10.30
N SER A 291 -10.86 -36.08 11.52
CA SER A 291 -11.77 -36.15 12.68
C SER A 291 -11.71 -34.93 13.60
N TYR A 292 -10.59 -34.20 13.60
CA TYR A 292 -10.31 -33.17 14.61
C TYR A 292 -9.79 -31.85 14.04
N THR A 293 -9.00 -31.81 12.96
CA THR A 293 -8.59 -30.55 12.32
C THR A 293 -9.79 -29.64 11.99
N PRO A 294 -10.93 -30.13 11.46
CA PRO A 294 -12.10 -29.28 11.24
C PRO A 294 -12.67 -28.67 12.53
N GLN A 295 -12.62 -29.40 13.65
CA GLN A 295 -13.05 -28.89 14.95
C GLN A 295 -12.07 -27.83 15.49
N VAL A 296 -10.76 -28.04 15.29
CA VAL A 296 -9.72 -27.04 15.62
C VAL A 296 -9.94 -25.76 14.79
N LEU A 297 -10.18 -25.88 13.47
CA LEU A 297 -10.47 -24.74 12.59
C LEU A 297 -11.74 -23.99 13.00
N ASP A 298 -12.83 -24.69 13.33
CA ASP A 298 -14.07 -24.08 13.85
C ASP A 298 -13.81 -23.25 15.13
N ILE A 299 -13.01 -23.76 16.07
CA ILE A 299 -12.66 -23.06 17.32
C ILE A 299 -11.74 -21.86 17.04
N LEU A 300 -10.72 -22.01 16.19
CA LEU A 300 -9.82 -20.90 15.82
C LEU A 300 -10.61 -19.77 15.13
N ALA A 301 -11.52 -20.11 14.22
CA ALA A 301 -12.41 -19.16 13.55
C ALA A 301 -13.40 -18.47 14.52
N GLN A 302 -13.90 -19.18 15.55
CA GLN A 302 -14.77 -18.59 16.58
C GLN A 302 -14.10 -17.44 17.35
N TYR A 303 -12.78 -17.50 17.55
CA TYR A 303 -11.99 -16.49 18.26
C TYR A 303 -11.17 -15.56 17.34
N ASP A 304 -11.31 -15.70 16.02
CA ASP A 304 -10.48 -15.07 14.97
C ASP A 304 -8.95 -15.29 15.14
N VAL A 305 -8.56 -16.36 15.81
CA VAL A 305 -7.16 -16.74 16.00
C VAL A 305 -6.60 -17.38 14.74
N LYS A 306 -5.28 -17.25 14.54
CA LYS A 306 -4.51 -17.97 13.50
C LYS A 306 -3.44 -18.83 14.18
N ALA A 307 -2.94 -19.82 13.46
CA ALA A 307 -2.10 -20.90 13.99
C ALA A 307 -1.17 -21.43 12.88
N THR A 308 -0.16 -22.22 13.26
CA THR A 308 0.74 -22.91 12.32
C THR A 308 0.56 -24.42 12.44
N PHE A 309 0.26 -25.08 11.33
CA PHE A 309 0.11 -26.53 11.25
C PHE A 309 1.34 -27.14 10.58
N PHE A 310 2.13 -27.90 11.32
CA PHE A 310 3.25 -28.70 10.81
C PHE A 310 2.69 -30.05 10.37
N LEU A 311 2.49 -30.23 9.06
CA LEU A 311 1.77 -31.37 8.50
C LEU A 311 2.70 -32.51 8.07
N LEU A 312 2.24 -33.75 8.26
CA LEU A 312 2.90 -34.94 7.74
C LEU A 312 2.56 -35.16 6.27
N GLY A 313 3.59 -35.26 5.42
CA GLY A 313 3.43 -35.48 3.97
C GLY A 313 2.55 -36.68 3.61
N GLN A 314 2.57 -37.76 4.42
CA GLN A 314 1.70 -38.92 4.22
C GLN A 314 0.21 -38.66 4.51
N GLU A 315 -0.14 -37.70 5.38
CA GLU A 315 -1.53 -37.32 5.65
C GLU A 315 -2.00 -36.23 4.67
N VAL A 316 -1.11 -35.28 4.30
CA VAL A 316 -1.32 -34.31 3.21
C VAL A 316 -1.75 -35.01 1.90
N VAL A 317 -1.06 -36.10 1.52
CA VAL A 317 -1.39 -36.89 0.32
C VAL A 317 -2.76 -37.61 0.41
N LYS A 318 -3.29 -37.85 1.62
CA LYS A 318 -4.61 -38.48 1.82
C LYS A 318 -5.74 -37.46 1.86
N TYR A 319 -5.49 -36.27 2.41
CA TYR A 319 -6.51 -35.26 2.69
C TYR A 319 -6.17 -33.87 2.11
N PRO A 320 -5.79 -33.74 0.82
CA PRO A 320 -5.30 -32.47 0.27
C PRO A 320 -6.35 -31.35 0.31
N GLU A 321 -7.64 -31.67 0.20
CA GLU A 321 -8.74 -30.70 0.35
C GLU A 321 -8.78 -30.07 1.76
N LEU A 322 -8.40 -30.82 2.80
CA LEU A 322 -8.34 -30.33 4.19
C LEU A 322 -7.08 -29.48 4.42
N VAL A 323 -5.96 -29.79 3.76
CA VAL A 323 -4.77 -28.92 3.71
C VAL A 323 -5.13 -27.58 3.06
N LYS A 324 -5.92 -27.62 1.99
CA LYS A 324 -6.46 -26.43 1.35
C LYS A 324 -7.45 -25.67 2.25
N GLU A 325 -8.25 -26.35 3.06
CA GLU A 325 -9.17 -25.72 4.01
C GLU A 325 -8.41 -24.95 5.12
N ILE A 326 -7.33 -25.53 5.67
CA ILE A 326 -6.41 -24.86 6.61
C ILE A 326 -5.82 -23.58 5.97
N ALA A 327 -5.36 -23.69 4.71
CA ALA A 327 -4.77 -22.58 3.96
C ALA A 327 -5.79 -21.48 3.61
N ASP A 328 -6.97 -21.83 3.10
CA ASP A 328 -8.02 -20.88 2.71
C ASP A 328 -8.63 -20.15 3.93
N ALA A 329 -8.53 -20.73 5.13
CA ALA A 329 -8.86 -20.08 6.41
C ALA A 329 -7.74 -19.14 6.94
N GLY A 330 -6.58 -19.09 6.29
CA GLY A 330 -5.48 -18.16 6.60
C GLY A 330 -4.53 -18.65 7.71
N HIS A 331 -4.47 -19.95 7.97
CA HIS A 331 -3.45 -20.54 8.84
C HIS A 331 -2.17 -20.86 8.06
N LEU A 332 -1.02 -20.91 8.75
CA LEU A 332 0.23 -21.33 8.13
C LEU A 332 0.28 -22.86 8.01
N VAL A 333 0.80 -23.35 6.87
CA VAL A 333 0.91 -24.78 6.54
C VAL A 333 2.37 -25.09 6.25
N GLU A 334 2.99 -25.85 7.15
CA GLU A 334 4.44 -26.04 7.21
C GLU A 334 4.83 -27.53 7.30
N ASN A 335 6.13 -27.85 7.21
CA ASN A 335 6.61 -29.22 6.98
C ASN A 335 6.95 -29.99 8.28
N HIS A 336 6.45 -31.21 8.44
CA HIS A 336 6.74 -32.08 9.59
C HIS A 336 7.39 -33.44 9.24
N SER A 337 8.13 -33.52 8.11
CA SER A 337 8.53 -34.76 7.43
C SER A 337 7.37 -35.50 6.74
N PHE A 338 7.68 -36.58 6.01
CA PHE A 338 6.67 -37.33 5.29
C PHE A 338 6.03 -38.42 6.16
N GLY A 339 6.85 -39.14 6.94
CA GLY A 339 6.48 -40.36 7.68
C GLY A 339 6.79 -40.33 9.18
N HIS A 340 7.15 -39.18 9.75
CA HIS A 340 7.54 -39.00 11.16
C HIS A 340 8.72 -39.87 11.67
N PRO A 341 9.83 -40.06 10.91
CA PRO A 341 11.01 -40.76 11.40
C PRO A 341 11.86 -39.86 12.32
N ASP A 342 12.56 -40.46 13.29
CA ASP A 342 13.53 -39.74 14.12
C ASP A 342 14.72 -39.28 13.28
N PHE A 343 14.79 -37.96 13.02
CA PHE A 343 15.80 -37.28 12.23
C PHE A 343 17.22 -37.34 12.84
N ALA A 344 17.43 -37.83 14.06
CA ALA A 344 18.77 -38.17 14.56
C ALA A 344 19.24 -39.57 14.11
N THR A 345 18.34 -40.44 13.64
CA THR A 345 18.64 -41.87 13.37
C THR A 345 18.78 -42.21 11.89
N ILE A 346 18.13 -41.47 11.00
CA ILE A 346 18.13 -41.71 9.54
C ILE A 346 19.35 -41.10 8.83
N SER A 347 19.66 -41.61 7.64
CA SER A 347 20.71 -41.07 6.78
C SER A 347 20.34 -39.74 6.13
N ASP A 348 21.34 -39.01 5.65
CA ASP A 348 21.16 -37.71 4.99
C ASP A 348 20.28 -37.83 3.72
N ASP A 349 20.42 -38.93 2.96
CA ASP A 349 19.61 -39.21 1.76
C ASP A 349 18.12 -39.45 2.11
N GLU A 350 17.84 -40.21 3.18
CA GLU A 350 16.47 -40.45 3.67
C GLU A 350 15.83 -39.15 4.20
N LEU A 351 16.62 -38.34 4.91
CA LEU A 351 16.19 -37.07 5.49
C LEU A 351 15.88 -36.03 4.42
N LEU A 352 16.64 -36.01 3.31
CA LEU A 352 16.32 -35.22 2.12
C LEU A 352 15.03 -35.70 1.45
N ASP A 353 14.78 -36.99 1.33
CA ASP A 353 13.57 -37.55 0.73
C ASP A 353 12.31 -37.17 1.55
N GLU A 354 12.39 -37.27 2.87
CA GLU A 354 11.32 -36.94 3.82
C GLU A 354 10.87 -35.47 3.78
N ILE A 355 11.83 -34.53 3.73
CA ILE A 355 11.50 -33.10 3.61
C ILE A 355 11.00 -32.75 2.21
N ASN A 356 11.71 -33.15 1.14
CA ASN A 356 11.37 -32.75 -0.23
C ASN A 356 10.00 -33.29 -0.67
N ARG A 357 9.68 -34.55 -0.38
CA ARG A 357 8.35 -35.12 -0.70
C ARG A 357 7.21 -34.45 0.06
N THR A 358 7.50 -33.80 1.18
CA THR A 358 6.52 -33.05 1.98
C THR A 358 6.36 -31.61 1.46
N GLN A 359 7.45 -30.97 0.97
CA GLN A 359 7.34 -29.73 0.17
C GLN A 359 6.47 -29.96 -1.08
N GLU A 360 6.73 -31.04 -1.84
CA GLU A 360 5.97 -31.40 -3.04
C GLU A 360 4.49 -31.67 -2.70
N ALA A 361 4.21 -32.46 -1.66
CA ALA A 361 2.85 -32.80 -1.26
C ALA A 361 2.02 -31.57 -0.83
N ILE A 362 2.59 -30.65 -0.05
CA ILE A 362 1.90 -29.43 0.38
C ILE A 362 1.67 -28.48 -0.80
N TYR A 363 2.64 -28.39 -1.72
CA TYR A 363 2.51 -27.60 -2.94
C TYR A 363 1.41 -28.13 -3.88
N ASP A 364 1.36 -29.45 -4.12
CA ASP A 364 0.33 -30.08 -4.95
C ASP A 364 -1.08 -29.98 -4.30
N ALA A 365 -1.17 -29.93 -2.97
CA ALA A 365 -2.43 -29.82 -2.24
C ALA A 365 -3.01 -28.38 -2.20
N ALA A 366 -2.18 -27.39 -1.88
CA ALA A 366 -2.62 -26.02 -1.58
C ALA A 366 -1.95 -24.92 -2.41
N GLY A 367 -0.92 -25.23 -3.21
CA GLY A 367 -0.08 -24.25 -3.91
C GLY A 367 0.92 -23.52 -2.99
N ILE A 368 1.05 -23.96 -1.75
CA ILE A 368 1.96 -23.40 -0.74
C ILE A 368 3.33 -24.07 -0.85
N LEU A 369 4.40 -23.27 -0.75
CA LEU A 369 5.74 -23.77 -0.47
C LEU A 369 6.04 -23.49 1.01
N PRO A 370 6.13 -24.51 1.88
CA PRO A 370 6.54 -24.32 3.27
C PRO A 370 7.86 -23.56 3.37
N THR A 371 7.93 -22.66 4.34
CA THR A 371 9.13 -21.86 4.67
C THR A 371 9.76 -22.31 6.00
N MET A 372 9.01 -23.06 6.79
CA MET A 372 9.42 -23.64 8.07
C MET A 372 9.35 -25.17 8.02
N TYR A 373 10.09 -25.79 8.93
CA TYR A 373 9.86 -27.18 9.29
C TYR A 373 10.02 -27.39 10.80
N ARG A 374 9.35 -28.41 11.32
CA ARG A 374 9.57 -28.91 12.67
C ARG A 374 10.01 -30.36 12.58
N MET A 375 11.12 -30.68 13.24
CA MET A 375 11.67 -32.04 13.26
C MET A 375 10.79 -32.96 14.12
N PRO A 376 10.45 -34.17 13.65
CA PRO A 376 9.86 -35.21 14.48
C PRO A 376 10.57 -35.37 15.82
N TYR A 377 9.81 -35.42 16.92
CA TYR A 377 10.31 -35.50 18.30
C TYR A 377 11.28 -34.36 18.72
N GLY A 378 11.37 -33.27 17.94
CA GLY A 378 12.39 -32.22 18.12
C GLY A 378 13.83 -32.68 17.83
N SER A 379 13.99 -33.87 17.25
CA SER A 379 15.25 -34.62 17.20
C SER A 379 16.06 -34.35 15.92
N GLY A 380 17.40 -34.38 16.02
CA GLY A 380 18.32 -34.31 14.86
C GLY A 380 19.37 -33.19 14.95
N GLY A 381 19.05 -32.11 15.66
CA GLY A 381 20.02 -31.06 16.04
C GLY A 381 20.64 -30.30 14.86
N ALA A 382 21.84 -29.76 15.11
CA ALA A 382 22.60 -28.94 14.15
C ALA A 382 22.83 -29.59 12.77
N ARG A 383 22.81 -30.93 12.65
CA ARG A 383 22.94 -31.62 11.35
C ARG A 383 21.82 -31.21 10.40
N VAL A 384 20.58 -31.26 10.88
CA VAL A 384 19.38 -31.02 10.05
C VAL A 384 19.31 -29.56 9.62
N VAL A 385 19.55 -28.64 10.57
CA VAL A 385 19.54 -27.20 10.31
C VAL A 385 20.61 -26.79 9.29
N GLN A 386 21.76 -27.45 9.26
CA GLN A 386 22.80 -27.20 8.25
C GLN A 386 22.48 -27.80 6.87
N MET A 387 21.53 -28.74 6.76
CA MET A 387 21.10 -29.32 5.49
C MET A 387 20.04 -28.49 4.76
N PHE A 388 19.27 -27.66 5.47
CA PHE A 388 18.20 -26.84 4.92
C PHE A 388 18.38 -25.34 5.23
N PRO A 389 19.41 -24.68 4.67
CA PRO A 389 19.67 -23.25 4.93
C PRO A 389 18.56 -22.31 4.41
N ASP A 390 17.72 -22.80 3.49
CA ASP A 390 16.59 -22.07 2.90
C ASP A 390 15.24 -22.31 3.63
N LEU A 391 15.21 -23.14 4.68
CA LEU A 391 14.01 -23.41 5.50
C LEU A 391 14.29 -23.18 6.99
N GLN A 392 13.37 -22.53 7.69
CA GLN A 392 13.55 -22.22 9.10
C GLN A 392 13.09 -23.37 10.00
N SER A 393 14.01 -23.95 10.78
CA SER A 393 13.67 -24.95 11.81
C SER A 393 12.93 -24.28 12.99
N VAL A 394 11.85 -24.89 13.45
CA VAL A 394 10.98 -24.40 14.52
C VAL A 394 10.77 -25.46 15.60
N ILE A 395 11.29 -25.20 16.80
CA ILE A 395 11.04 -25.99 18.03
C ILE A 395 9.80 -25.45 18.78
N TRP A 396 9.68 -25.76 20.07
CA TRP A 396 8.73 -25.17 21.01
C TRP A 396 9.41 -24.84 22.34
N ASN A 397 8.82 -23.96 23.14
CA ASN A 397 9.30 -23.69 24.51
C ASN A 397 8.23 -24.00 25.59
N VAL A 398 7.00 -24.32 25.19
CA VAL A 398 5.96 -24.93 26.04
C VAL A 398 5.40 -26.15 25.29
N ASP A 399 5.47 -27.32 25.91
CA ASP A 399 4.73 -28.52 25.48
C ASP A 399 3.40 -28.55 26.25
N SER A 400 2.30 -28.82 25.55
CA SER A 400 0.99 -28.99 26.20
C SER A 400 0.83 -30.34 26.91
N GLU A 401 1.68 -31.34 26.61
CA GLU A 401 1.53 -32.75 26.98
C GLU A 401 0.16 -33.35 26.59
N ASP A 402 -0.51 -32.78 25.57
CA ASP A 402 -1.75 -33.33 25.02
C ASP A 402 -1.57 -34.76 24.49
N TRP A 403 -0.39 -35.04 23.94
CA TRP A 403 0.06 -36.37 23.53
C TRP A 403 0.16 -37.40 24.68
N VAL A 404 0.04 -36.99 25.94
CA VAL A 404 0.00 -37.84 27.14
C VAL A 404 -1.40 -37.88 27.79
N SER A 405 -2.18 -36.79 27.70
CA SER A 405 -3.35 -36.56 28.54
C SER A 405 -4.68 -36.65 27.79
N GLU A 406 -5.46 -37.71 28.06
CA GLU A 406 -6.87 -37.83 27.63
C GLU A 406 -7.85 -36.87 28.38
N ASP A 407 -7.34 -35.87 29.12
CA ASP A 407 -8.13 -34.89 29.89
C ASP A 407 -7.78 -33.44 29.50
N ALA A 408 -8.75 -32.74 28.90
CA ALA A 408 -8.62 -31.38 28.39
C ALA A 408 -8.28 -30.33 29.46
N TYR A 409 -8.74 -30.52 30.70
CA TYR A 409 -8.47 -29.58 31.80
C TYR A 409 -7.03 -29.74 32.32
N THR A 410 -6.49 -30.95 32.28
CA THR A 410 -5.08 -31.24 32.58
C THR A 410 -4.15 -30.63 31.54
N ILE A 411 -4.50 -30.70 30.24
CA ILE A 411 -3.78 -30.01 29.15
C ILE A 411 -3.80 -28.49 29.41
N TYR A 412 -4.98 -27.93 29.65
CA TYR A 412 -5.16 -26.51 29.95
C TYR A 412 -4.29 -26.05 31.13
N LEU A 413 -4.27 -26.81 32.24
CA LEU A 413 -3.43 -26.50 33.40
C LEU A 413 -1.94 -26.56 33.08
N ASN A 414 -1.48 -27.58 32.36
CA ASN A 414 -0.06 -27.73 32.03
C ASN A 414 0.47 -26.54 31.19
N VAL A 415 -0.29 -26.09 30.19
CA VAL A 415 0.07 -24.90 29.42
C VAL A 415 0.05 -23.64 30.30
N MET A 416 -0.98 -23.46 31.13
CA MET A 416 -1.10 -22.27 31.99
C MET A 416 -0.07 -22.20 33.12
N GLU A 417 0.43 -23.33 33.64
CA GLU A 417 1.49 -23.37 34.66
C GLU A 417 2.90 -23.11 34.08
N ASN A 418 3.11 -23.35 32.78
CA ASN A 418 4.40 -23.17 32.10
C ASN A 418 4.44 -21.95 31.15
N LEU A 419 3.38 -21.16 31.07
CA LEU A 419 3.20 -20.10 30.08
C LEU A 419 4.26 -18.98 30.19
N LEU A 420 4.94 -18.70 29.08
CA LEU A 420 5.99 -17.66 28.97
C LEU A 420 5.49 -16.44 28.19
N GLN A 421 6.07 -15.26 28.47
CA GLN A 421 5.75 -14.01 27.77
C GLN A 421 5.85 -14.15 26.24
N HIS A 422 6.86 -14.88 25.74
CA HIS A 422 6.92 -15.34 24.36
C HIS A 422 6.86 -16.87 24.34
N THR A 423 5.72 -17.41 23.90
CA THR A 423 5.45 -18.86 23.90
C THR A 423 5.30 -19.39 22.47
N VAL A 424 6.07 -20.42 22.11
CA VAL A 424 5.75 -21.30 20.98
C VAL A 424 5.22 -22.60 21.58
N LEU A 425 3.91 -22.83 21.41
CA LEU A 425 3.16 -23.90 22.07
C LEU A 425 2.97 -25.10 21.13
N LEU A 426 3.48 -26.27 21.53
CA LEU A 426 3.21 -27.54 20.85
C LEU A 426 1.88 -28.16 21.29
N MET A 427 1.04 -28.49 20.31
CA MET A 427 -0.17 -29.32 20.43
C MET A 427 -0.24 -30.26 19.20
N HIS A 428 -1.19 -31.20 19.18
CA HIS A 428 -1.39 -32.15 18.08
C HIS A 428 -2.87 -32.26 17.74
N ASP A 429 -3.29 -32.11 16.49
CA ASP A 429 -4.72 -32.14 16.10
C ASP A 429 -5.30 -33.57 15.99
N LYS A 430 -4.99 -34.44 16.97
CA LYS A 430 -5.13 -35.89 16.87
C LYS A 430 -6.20 -36.54 17.76
N ASP A 431 -6.72 -35.83 18.75
CA ASP A 431 -7.76 -36.34 19.65
C ASP A 431 -8.68 -35.23 20.19
N GLN A 432 -9.77 -35.64 20.84
CA GLN A 432 -10.80 -34.73 21.34
C GLN A 432 -10.34 -33.96 22.59
N SER A 433 -9.36 -34.47 23.34
CA SER A 433 -8.82 -33.80 24.54
C SER A 433 -8.07 -32.53 24.16
N THR A 434 -7.28 -32.56 23.07
CA THR A 434 -6.70 -31.35 22.48
C THR A 434 -7.80 -30.36 22.06
N VAL A 435 -8.79 -30.80 21.28
CA VAL A 435 -9.90 -29.94 20.78
C VAL A 435 -10.64 -29.26 21.93
N ASP A 436 -11.10 -30.04 22.92
CA ASP A 436 -11.84 -29.54 24.08
C ASP A 436 -10.99 -28.61 24.96
N SER A 437 -9.64 -28.74 24.94
CA SER A 437 -8.74 -27.83 25.67
C SER A 437 -8.63 -26.45 25.03
N LEU A 438 -8.82 -26.33 23.70
CA LEU A 438 -8.76 -25.05 22.99
C LEU A 438 -9.90 -24.11 23.38
N GLU A 439 -11.09 -24.64 23.70
CA GLU A 439 -12.21 -23.86 24.26
C GLU A 439 -11.88 -23.22 25.62
N LEU A 440 -10.90 -23.76 26.34
CA LEU A 440 -10.41 -23.21 27.62
C LEU A 440 -9.21 -22.28 27.42
N LEU A 441 -8.24 -22.70 26.61
CA LEU A 441 -6.95 -22.03 26.41
C LEU A 441 -7.10 -20.68 25.70
N ILE A 442 -7.75 -20.65 24.54
CA ILE A 442 -7.82 -19.46 23.69
C ILE A 442 -8.48 -18.26 24.39
N PRO A 443 -9.66 -18.37 25.03
CA PRO A 443 -10.26 -17.22 25.71
C PRO A 443 -9.45 -16.74 26.92
N GLU A 444 -8.73 -17.62 27.63
CA GLU A 444 -7.85 -17.23 28.75
C GLU A 444 -6.59 -16.51 28.24
N LEU A 445 -5.96 -17.00 27.18
CA LEU A 445 -4.83 -16.34 26.51
C LEU A 445 -5.20 -14.92 26.04
N ILE A 446 -6.36 -14.77 25.39
CA ILE A 446 -6.90 -13.46 24.99
C ILE A 446 -7.16 -12.58 26.23
N ALA A 447 -7.75 -13.12 27.30
CA ALA A 447 -8.03 -12.37 28.52
C ALA A 447 -6.76 -11.93 29.27
N GLN A 448 -5.67 -12.68 29.17
CA GLN A 448 -4.35 -12.32 29.69
C GLN A 448 -3.57 -11.36 28.78
N GLY A 449 -4.06 -11.08 27.56
CA GLY A 449 -3.48 -10.14 26.62
C GLY A 449 -2.39 -10.72 25.71
N TYR A 450 -2.45 -12.01 25.38
CA TYR A 450 -1.56 -12.60 24.38
C TYR A 450 -2.00 -12.27 22.94
N GLU A 451 -1.06 -11.78 22.14
CA GLU A 451 -1.16 -11.66 20.68
C GLU A 451 -0.80 -12.99 20.03
N PHE A 452 -1.65 -13.47 19.11
CA PHE A 452 -1.42 -14.72 18.38
C PHE A 452 -0.61 -14.45 17.11
N VAL A 453 0.57 -15.06 16.99
CA VAL A 453 1.60 -14.72 15.99
C VAL A 453 2.18 -15.96 15.29
N SER A 454 2.94 -15.74 14.22
CA SER A 454 3.80 -16.77 13.61
C SER A 454 4.93 -17.18 14.56
N PRO A 455 5.41 -18.45 14.54
CA PRO A 455 6.64 -18.85 15.24
C PRO A 455 7.86 -17.99 14.88
N LEU A 456 7.89 -17.39 13.68
CA LEU A 456 8.97 -16.51 13.21
C LEU A 456 8.99 -15.13 13.89
N GLU A 457 7.90 -14.73 14.54
CA GLU A 457 7.80 -13.47 15.28
C GLU A 457 8.27 -13.63 16.75
N ILE A 458 8.61 -14.86 17.17
CA ILE A 458 9.12 -15.20 18.49
C ILE A 458 10.59 -15.65 18.39
N ASN A 459 11.50 -14.85 18.96
CA ASN A 459 12.92 -15.19 18.98
C ASN A 459 13.25 -16.24 20.05
N MET A 460 13.19 -17.53 19.68
CA MET A 460 13.50 -18.65 20.59
C MET A 460 15.00 -18.85 20.92
N GLU A 461 15.91 -18.03 20.38
CA GLU A 461 17.39 -18.15 20.45
C GLU A 461 18.01 -19.43 19.86
N PHE A 462 17.31 -20.56 19.89
CA PHE A 462 17.76 -21.88 19.43
C PHE A 462 16.88 -22.41 18.30
N LEU A 463 17.49 -23.11 17.34
CA LEU A 463 16.78 -23.72 16.19
C LEU A 463 16.56 -25.24 16.35
N TYR A 464 17.06 -25.80 17.44
CA TYR A 464 17.02 -27.22 17.82
C TYR A 464 17.35 -27.35 19.32
N TYR A 465 17.04 -28.49 19.94
CA TYR A 465 17.53 -28.84 21.28
C TYR A 465 18.94 -29.47 21.22
N GLU A 466 19.82 -29.13 22.15
CA GLU A 466 21.22 -29.63 22.24
C GLU A 466 21.36 -31.07 22.78
#